data_AF-A0A0S9RBB6-F1
#
_entry.id   AF-A0A0S9RBB6-F1
#
_cell.length_a   1.000
_cell.length_b   1.000
_cell.length_c   1.000
_cell.angle_alpha   90.00
_cell.angle_beta   90.00
_cell.angle_gamma   90.00
#
_symmetry.space_group_name_H-M   'P 1'
#
loop_
_entity.id
_entity.type
_entity.pdbx_description
1 polymer ?
#
loop_
_entity_poly.entity_id
_entity_poly.type
_entity_poly.pdbx_seq_one_letter_code
_entity_poly.pdbx_strand_id
1 'polypeptide(L)'
;MSMMPTVSPRGAAVRALRSVLVGLTVALCGATAHVGAGGEVGAGALLTVAVVASATTALLAGRRLTTGQLVGLLALGQVGLHVLGSGSGPHDASMVLTHVVATGISLLALRHAEDLWWRLADAVGDVLAVPQVVPVPVVDHVVRVTTTVHRGRRVVRTVRSRAPPSAA
;
A
#
# COMPACT_ATOMS: atom_id res chain seq x y z
N MET A 1 -17.49 -19.57 3.93
CA MET A 1 -16.44 -19.57 2.88
C MET A 1 -16.03 -18.13 2.64
N SER A 2 -14.87 -17.71 3.16
CA SER A 2 -14.35 -16.35 2.92
C SER A 2 -13.81 -16.26 1.51
N MET A 3 -14.38 -15.35 0.73
CA MET A 3 -13.95 -15.02 -0.63
C MET A 3 -12.52 -14.44 -0.54
N MET A 4 -11.54 -15.18 -1.05
CA MET A 4 -10.14 -14.75 -1.08
C MET A 4 -10.05 -13.56 -2.06
N PRO A 5 -9.67 -12.35 -1.61
CA PRO A 5 -9.61 -11.20 -2.50
C PRO A 5 -8.57 -11.46 -3.59
N THR A 6 -9.03 -11.59 -4.84
CA THR A 6 -8.17 -11.78 -6.00
C THR A 6 -7.46 -10.48 -6.29
N VAL A 7 -6.17 -10.43 -5.95
CA VAL A 7 -5.31 -9.32 -6.33
C VAL A 7 -5.12 -9.36 -7.84
N SER A 8 -5.37 -8.23 -8.52
CA SER A 8 -5.07 -8.14 -9.95
C SER A 8 -3.58 -8.42 -10.20
N PRO A 9 -3.21 -9.18 -11.25
CA PRO A 9 -1.81 -9.51 -11.53
C PRO A 9 -0.90 -8.27 -11.61
N ARG A 10 -1.43 -7.16 -12.11
CA ARG A 10 -0.73 -5.86 -12.16
C ARG A 10 -0.48 -5.29 -10.76
N GLY A 11 -1.47 -5.34 -9.87
CA GLY A 11 -1.31 -4.93 -8.49
C GLY A 11 -0.30 -5.78 -7.71
N ALA A 12 -0.16 -7.06 -8.06
CA ALA A 12 0.88 -7.93 -7.48
C ALA A 12 2.29 -7.56 -8.00
N ALA A 13 2.44 -7.32 -9.30
CA ALA A 13 3.73 -6.95 -9.91
C ALA A 13 4.28 -5.62 -9.38
N VAL A 14 3.42 -4.58 -9.29
CA VAL A 14 3.79 -3.28 -8.71
C VAL A 14 4.25 -3.45 -7.26
N ARG A 15 3.50 -4.23 -6.47
CA ARG A 15 3.85 -4.50 -5.07
C ARG A 15 5.17 -5.25 -4.92
N ALA A 16 5.42 -6.24 -5.77
CA ALA A 16 6.68 -7.01 -5.79
C ALA A 16 7.87 -6.12 -6.16
N LEU A 17 7.73 -5.31 -7.22
CA LEU A 17 8.78 -4.39 -7.65
C LEU A 17 9.14 -3.39 -6.54
N ARG A 18 8.15 -2.80 -5.87
CA ARG A 18 8.38 -1.93 -4.71
C ARG A 18 9.16 -2.63 -3.61
N SER A 19 8.75 -3.84 -3.23
CA SER A 19 9.45 -4.57 -2.16
C SER A 19 10.91 -4.86 -2.49
N VAL A 20 11.19 -5.23 -3.75
CA VAL A 20 12.57 -5.47 -4.22
C VAL A 20 13.39 -4.18 -4.20
N LEU A 21 12.84 -3.08 -4.71
CA LEU A 21 13.54 -1.79 -4.74
C LEU A 21 13.88 -1.30 -3.32
N VAL A 22 12.94 -1.42 -2.38
CA VAL A 22 13.17 -1.05 -0.97
C VAL A 22 14.25 -1.94 -0.36
N GLY A 23 14.17 -3.27 -0.55
CA GLY A 23 15.17 -4.18 0.01
C GLY A 23 16.58 -3.96 -0.55
N LEU A 24 16.71 -3.73 -1.86
CA LEU A 24 17.97 -3.36 -2.49
C LEU A 24 18.52 -2.04 -1.95
N THR A 25 17.67 -1.03 -1.80
CA THR A 25 18.10 0.28 -1.26
C THR A 25 18.62 0.14 0.17
N VAL A 26 17.91 -0.60 1.03
CA VAL A 26 18.34 -0.85 2.42
C VAL A 26 19.70 -1.57 2.45
N ALA A 27 19.86 -2.62 1.65
CA ALA A 27 21.10 -3.38 1.57
C ALA A 27 22.27 -2.51 1.06
N LEU A 28 22.07 -1.75 -0.03
CA LEU A 28 23.10 -0.88 -0.59
C LEU A 28 23.49 0.23 0.39
N CYS A 29 22.53 0.88 1.04
CA CYS A 29 22.82 1.93 2.02
C CYS A 29 23.57 1.40 3.24
N GLY A 30 23.21 0.21 3.73
CA GLY A 30 23.95 -0.41 4.81
C GLY A 30 25.37 -0.79 4.39
N ALA A 31 25.55 -1.28 3.16
CA ALA A 31 26.85 -1.67 2.63
C ALA A 31 27.76 -0.46 2.38
N THR A 32 27.24 0.62 1.80
CA THR A 32 28.04 1.85 1.61
C THR A 32 28.44 2.47 2.94
N ALA A 33 27.58 2.44 3.95
CA ALA A 33 27.93 2.89 5.30
C ALA A 33 29.03 2.00 5.92
N HIS A 34 28.90 0.68 5.81
CA HIS A 34 29.86 -0.26 6.37
C HIS A 34 31.23 -0.17 5.69
N VAL A 35 31.26 -0.13 4.35
CA VAL A 35 32.49 0.04 3.57
C VAL A 35 33.10 1.43 3.75
N GLY A 36 32.27 2.48 3.80
CA GLY A 36 32.72 3.84 4.08
C GLY A 36 33.36 4.00 5.46
N ALA A 37 33.01 3.13 6.42
CA ALA A 37 33.63 3.06 7.73
C ALA A 37 34.85 2.10 7.79
N GLY A 38 35.29 1.55 6.65
CA GLY A 38 36.45 0.67 6.54
C GLY A 38 36.16 -0.83 6.69
N GLY A 39 34.89 -1.23 6.72
CA GLY A 39 34.49 -2.64 6.72
C GLY A 39 34.45 -3.27 5.33
N GLU A 40 34.36 -4.59 5.27
CA GLU A 40 34.13 -5.33 4.02
C GLU A 40 32.74 -5.98 4.05
N VAL A 41 32.08 -6.05 2.91
CA VAL A 41 30.75 -6.67 2.80
C VAL A 41 30.83 -7.82 1.81
N GLY A 42 30.63 -9.05 2.30
CA GLY A 42 30.48 -10.22 1.46
C GLY A 42 29.17 -10.17 0.66
N ALA A 43 29.19 -10.63 -0.59
CA ALA A 43 28.01 -10.69 -1.44
C ALA A 43 26.85 -11.49 -0.79
N GLY A 44 27.16 -12.54 -0.03
CA GLY A 44 26.18 -13.32 0.72
C GLY A 44 25.41 -12.48 1.75
N ALA A 45 26.12 -11.68 2.56
CA ALA A 45 25.51 -10.80 3.55
C ALA A 45 24.60 -9.74 2.89
N LEU A 46 25.08 -9.14 1.79
CA LEU A 46 24.31 -8.18 1.00
C LEU A 46 23.01 -8.79 0.47
N LEU A 47 23.09 -9.99 -0.12
CA LEU A 47 21.92 -10.70 -0.65
C LEU A 47 20.94 -11.08 0.47
N THR A 48 21.43 -11.58 1.61
CA THR A 48 20.57 -11.93 2.75
C THR A 48 19.79 -10.71 3.24
N VAL A 49 20.46 -9.57 3.44
CA VAL A 49 19.80 -8.34 3.90
C VAL A 49 18.81 -7.82 2.87
N ALA A 50 19.15 -7.85 1.57
CA ALA A 50 18.25 -7.44 0.50
C ALA A 50 16.98 -8.31 0.47
N VAL A 51 17.13 -9.64 0.59
CA VAL A 51 16.00 -10.58 0.60
C VAL A 51 15.12 -10.38 1.84
N VAL A 52 15.71 -10.27 3.03
CA VAL A 52 14.97 -10.07 4.27
C VAL A 52 14.19 -8.75 4.23
N ALA A 53 14.84 -7.64 3.87
CA ALA A 53 14.20 -6.34 3.78
C ALA A 53 13.11 -6.31 2.69
N SER A 54 13.32 -6.99 1.56
CA SER A 54 12.30 -7.17 0.52
C SER A 54 11.11 -7.95 1.04
N ALA A 55 11.33 -9.07 1.73
CA ALA A 55 10.27 -9.89 2.31
C ALA A 55 9.46 -9.11 3.36
N THR A 56 10.13 -8.39 4.27
CA THR A 56 9.46 -7.54 5.26
C THR A 56 8.62 -6.46 4.58
N THR A 57 9.13 -5.85 3.52
CA THR A 57 8.38 -4.85 2.75
C THR A 57 7.22 -5.46 1.98
N ALA A 58 7.38 -6.68 1.46
CA ALA A 58 6.32 -7.41 0.75
C ALA A 58 5.13 -7.71 1.68
N LEU A 59 5.38 -8.05 2.94
CA LEU A 59 4.34 -8.20 3.97
C LEU A 59 3.55 -6.91 4.23
N LEU A 60 4.15 -5.76 3.92
CA LEU A 60 3.55 -4.42 4.07
C LEU A 60 3.11 -3.83 2.72
N ALA A 61 3.10 -4.61 1.63
CA ALA A 61 3.00 -4.07 0.28
C ALA A 61 1.66 -3.39 -0.03
N GLY A 62 0.62 -3.64 0.76
CA GLY A 62 -0.67 -2.94 0.64
C GLY A 62 -0.76 -1.58 1.33
N ARG A 63 0.30 -1.12 2.01
CA ARG A 63 0.25 0.09 2.85
C ARG A 63 1.44 1.02 2.56
N ARG A 64 1.19 2.32 2.73
CA ARG A 64 2.25 3.33 2.83
C ARG A 64 3.14 3.01 4.02
N LEU A 65 4.47 2.99 3.81
CA LEU A 65 5.40 2.82 4.91
C LEU A 65 5.46 4.09 5.76
N THR A 66 5.31 3.92 7.06
CA THR A 66 5.51 5.00 8.03
C THR A 66 7.00 5.29 8.20
N THR A 67 7.34 6.50 8.66
CA THR A 67 8.73 6.88 8.97
C THR A 67 9.37 5.89 9.94
N GLY A 68 8.64 5.44 10.97
CA GLY A 68 9.14 4.45 11.94
C GLY A 68 9.46 3.10 11.29
N GLN A 69 8.64 2.63 10.34
CA GLN A 69 8.91 1.39 9.61
C GLN A 69 10.14 1.52 8.70
N LEU A 70 10.33 2.67 8.06
CA LEU A 70 11.52 2.95 7.25
C LEU A 70 12.79 2.97 8.10
N VAL A 71 12.75 3.65 9.25
CA VAL A 71 13.85 3.63 10.22
C VAL A 71 14.14 2.20 10.70
N GLY A 72 13.10 1.43 11.03
CA GLY A 72 13.24 0.05 11.45
C GLY A 72 13.89 -0.85 10.38
N LEU A 73 13.50 -0.71 9.12
CA LEU A 73 14.10 -1.44 8.00
C LEU A 73 15.58 -1.07 7.79
N LEU A 74 15.90 0.22 7.87
CA LEU A 74 17.29 0.70 7.76
C LEU A 74 18.15 0.19 8.92
N ALA A 75 17.66 0.29 10.15
CA ALA A 75 18.34 -0.23 11.32
C ALA A 75 18.56 -1.75 11.22
N LEU A 76 17.55 -2.50 10.78
CA LEU A 76 17.66 -3.94 10.56
C LEU A 76 18.72 -4.27 9.49
N GLY A 77 18.75 -3.52 8.39
CA GLY A 77 19.75 -3.71 7.34
C GLY A 77 21.17 -3.42 7.81
N GLN A 78 21.36 -2.33 8.56
CA GLN A 78 22.66 -1.97 9.12
C GLN A 78 23.14 -2.98 10.15
N VAL A 79 22.29 -3.38 11.10
CA VAL A 79 22.64 -4.41 12.10
C VAL A 79 22.91 -5.75 11.42
N GLY A 80 22.08 -6.14 10.45
CA GLY A 80 22.26 -7.38 9.70
C GLY A 80 23.60 -7.43 8.97
N LEU A 81 23.95 -6.38 8.23
CA LEU A 81 25.26 -6.30 7.56
C LEU A 81 26.41 -6.19 8.55
N HIS A 82 26.22 -5.49 9.66
CA HIS A 82 27.25 -5.42 10.68
C HIS A 82 27.54 -6.80 11.27
N VAL A 83 26.51 -7.58 11.63
CA VAL A 83 26.66 -8.93 12.21
C VAL A 83 27.18 -9.94 11.19
N LEU A 84 26.72 -9.87 9.94
CA LEU A 84 27.09 -10.82 8.89
C LEU A 84 28.42 -10.48 8.20
N GLY A 85 28.84 -9.21 8.23
CA GLY A 85 30.04 -8.69 7.58
C GLY A 85 31.23 -8.48 8.52
N SER A 86 31.03 -8.57 9.84
CA SER A 86 32.13 -8.35 10.79
C SER A 86 33.10 -9.55 10.84
N GLY A 87 34.18 -9.43 10.07
CA GLY A 87 35.50 -9.71 10.63
C GLY A 87 35.81 -8.65 11.70
N SER A 88 36.43 -9.06 12.80
CA SER A 88 36.69 -8.25 14.00
C SER A 88 37.49 -6.97 13.72
N GLY A 89 36.79 -5.87 13.41
CA GLY A 89 37.35 -4.52 13.27
C GLY A 89 36.97 -3.61 14.46
N PRO A 90 37.74 -2.55 14.73
CA PRO A 90 37.48 -1.66 15.86
C PRO A 90 36.17 -0.88 15.71
N HIS A 91 35.34 -0.92 16.75
CA HIS A 91 34.10 -0.14 16.86
C HIS A 91 34.41 1.28 17.34
N ASP A 92 34.79 2.17 16.42
CA ASP A 92 35.10 3.57 16.74
C ASP A 92 33.87 4.50 16.56
N ALA A 93 33.85 5.63 17.27
CA ALA A 93 32.78 6.63 17.22
C ALA A 93 32.55 7.17 15.79
N SER A 94 33.60 7.22 14.97
CA SER A 94 33.55 7.58 13.55
C SER A 94 32.64 6.66 12.73
N MET A 95 32.66 5.36 13.02
CA MET A 95 31.80 4.35 12.38
C MET A 95 30.33 4.58 12.74
N VAL A 96 30.03 4.79 14.03
CA VAL A 96 28.66 5.08 14.48
C VAL A 96 28.13 6.34 13.83
N LEU A 97 28.93 7.41 13.77
CA LEU A 97 28.54 8.66 13.11
C LEU A 97 28.23 8.43 11.62
N THR A 98 29.07 7.66 10.93
CA THR A 98 28.85 7.30 9.52
C THR A 98 27.52 6.57 9.32
N HIS A 99 27.20 5.63 10.21
CA HIS A 99 25.91 4.93 10.19
C HIS A 99 24.72 5.86 10.44
N VAL A 100 24.84 6.80 11.37
CA VAL A 100 23.77 7.78 11.68
C VAL A 100 23.53 8.69 10.48
N VAL A 101 24.59 9.24 9.87
CA VAL A 101 24.49 10.12 8.69
C VAL A 101 23.89 9.35 7.51
N ALA A 102 24.40 8.15 7.23
CA ALA A 102 23.89 7.29 6.17
C ALA A 102 22.40 6.98 6.38
N THR A 103 22.00 6.62 7.61
CA THR A 103 20.60 6.35 7.95
C THR A 103 19.71 7.57 7.71
N GLY A 104 20.17 8.77 8.08
CA GLY A 104 19.43 10.01 7.84
C GLY A 104 19.20 10.27 6.34
N ILE A 105 20.26 10.14 5.53
CA ILE A 105 20.18 10.32 4.07
C ILE A 105 19.26 9.27 3.44
N SER A 106 19.44 8.00 3.80
CA SER A 106 18.63 6.89 3.30
C SER A 106 17.16 7.02 3.67
N LEU A 107 16.87 7.51 4.89
CA LEU A 107 15.50 7.73 5.34
C LEU A 107 14.80 8.78 4.48
N LEU A 108 15.45 9.92 4.22
CA LEU A 108 14.92 10.97 3.36
C LEU A 108 14.70 10.46 1.93
N ALA A 109 15.68 9.77 1.37
CA ALA A 109 15.60 9.20 0.03
C ALA A 109 14.44 8.19 -0.09
N LEU A 110 14.32 7.26 0.87
CA LEU A 110 13.23 6.28 0.90
C LEU A 110 11.87 6.94 1.10
N ARG A 111 11.78 8.00 1.91
CA ARG A 111 10.54 8.76 2.11
C ARG A 111 10.07 9.40 0.81
N HIS A 112 10.98 10.06 0.08
CA HIS A 112 10.68 10.67 -1.21
C HIS A 112 10.34 9.61 -2.27
N ALA A 113 11.07 8.50 -2.32
CA ALA A 113 10.80 7.41 -3.24
C ALA A 113 9.43 6.77 -2.97
N GLU A 114 9.05 6.59 -1.71
CA GLU A 114 7.73 6.11 -1.31
C GLU A 114 6.62 7.07 -1.78
N ASP A 115 6.78 8.38 -1.56
CA ASP A 115 5.80 9.37 -2.02
C ASP A 115 5.68 9.40 -3.55
N LEU A 116 6.80 9.34 -4.26
CA LEU A 116 6.83 9.27 -5.72
C LEU A 116 6.17 7.99 -6.24
N TRP A 117 6.42 6.86 -5.57
CA TRP A 117 5.84 5.57 -5.92
C TRP A 117 4.33 5.60 -5.87
N TRP A 118 3.76 6.16 -4.80
CA TRP A 118 2.30 6.26 -4.68
C TRP A 118 1.71 7.24 -5.68
N ARG A 119 2.37 8.37 -5.95
CA ARG A 119 1.93 9.29 -7.02
C ARG A 119 1.92 8.62 -8.38
N LEU A 120 2.93 7.81 -8.68
CA LEU A 120 2.99 7.05 -9.93
C LEU A 120 1.89 5.98 -9.98
N ALA A 121 1.66 5.27 -8.88
CA ALA A 121 0.61 4.27 -8.79
C ALA A 121 -0.79 4.89 -8.98
N ASP A 122 -1.04 6.06 -8.37
CA ASP A 122 -2.28 6.82 -8.53
C ASP A 122 -2.45 7.29 -9.98
N ALA A 123 -1.42 7.89 -10.58
CA ALA A 123 -1.45 8.34 -11.98
C ALA A 123 -1.68 7.19 -12.98
N VAL A 124 -1.06 6.03 -12.75
CA VAL A 124 -1.31 4.83 -13.56
C VAL A 124 -2.73 4.31 -13.36
N GLY A 125 -3.24 4.38 -12.13
CA GLY A 125 -4.64 4.07 -11.82
C GLY A 125 -5.63 4.95 -12.58
N ASP A 126 -5.38 6.26 -12.60
CA ASP A 126 -6.21 7.26 -13.29
C ASP A 126 -6.19 7.07 -14.82
N VAL A 127 -5.01 6.86 -15.41
CA VAL A 127 -4.86 6.64 -16.86
C VAL A 127 -5.54 5.35 -17.31
N LEU A 128 -5.51 4.31 -16.47
CA LEU A 128 -6.08 3.00 -16.79
C LEU A 128 -7.49 2.80 -16.23
N ALA A 129 -8.08 3.83 -15.61
CA ALA A 129 -9.44 3.78 -15.09
C ALA A 129 -10.41 3.63 -16.27
N VAL A 130 -10.78 2.38 -16.57
CA VAL A 130 -11.94 2.09 -17.39
C VAL A 130 -13.16 2.55 -16.58
N PRO A 131 -14.03 3.43 -17.11
CA PRO A 131 -15.25 3.83 -16.41
C PRO A 131 -16.03 2.57 -16.05
N GLN A 132 -16.06 2.26 -14.75
CA GLN A 132 -16.86 1.18 -14.23
C GLN A 132 -18.31 1.62 -14.40
N VAL A 133 -19.06 0.91 -15.25
CA VAL A 133 -20.52 1.06 -15.31
C VAL A 133 -21.04 0.52 -13.98
N VAL A 134 -21.17 1.40 -12.99
CA VAL A 134 -21.83 1.05 -11.74
C VAL A 134 -23.29 0.77 -12.11
N PRO A 135 -23.82 -0.44 -11.85
CA PRO A 135 -25.24 -0.68 -11.98
C PRO A 135 -25.94 0.31 -11.05
N VAL A 136 -26.63 1.29 -11.62
CA VAL A 136 -27.49 2.17 -10.84
C VAL A 136 -28.51 1.26 -10.16
N PRO A 137 -28.54 1.19 -8.82
CA PRO A 137 -29.58 0.42 -8.16
C PRO A 137 -30.91 1.02 -8.57
N VAL A 138 -31.65 0.30 -9.41
CA VAL A 138 -33.05 0.61 -9.65
C VAL A 138 -33.71 0.47 -8.30
N VAL A 139 -34.09 1.61 -7.72
CA VAL A 139 -34.93 1.62 -6.53
C VAL A 139 -36.28 1.09 -7.00
N ASP A 140 -36.46 -0.22 -6.91
CA ASP A 140 -37.79 -0.81 -6.96
C ASP A 140 -38.52 -0.25 -5.75
N HIS A 141 -39.33 0.78 -5.98
CA HIS A 141 -40.37 1.18 -5.05
C HIS A 141 -41.41 0.05 -5.01
N VAL A 142 -41.07 -1.06 -4.36
CA VAL A 142 -42.06 -2.03 -3.90
C VAL A 142 -42.87 -1.30 -2.84
N VAL A 143 -43.94 -0.65 -3.28
CA VAL A 143 -44.97 -0.10 -2.42
C VAL A 143 -45.49 -1.28 -1.60
N ARG A 144 -44.97 -1.42 -0.37
CA ARG A 144 -45.47 -2.39 0.58
C ARG A 144 -46.86 -1.93 1.00
N VAL A 145 -47.88 -2.39 0.27
CA VAL A 145 -49.29 -2.22 0.64
C VAL A 145 -49.49 -2.97 1.95
N THR A 146 -49.34 -2.24 3.06
CA THR A 146 -49.66 -2.75 4.38
C THR A 146 -51.18 -2.67 4.50
N THR A 147 -51.86 -3.78 4.28
CA THR A 147 -53.30 -3.90 4.53
C THR A 147 -53.55 -3.88 6.04
N THR A 148 -53.55 -2.68 6.63
CA THR A 148 -54.19 -2.48 7.94
C THR A 148 -55.69 -2.59 7.75
N VAL A 149 -56.28 -3.72 8.18
CA VAL A 149 -57.72 -3.90 8.28
C VAL A 149 -58.24 -2.95 9.35
N HIS A 150 -58.68 -1.76 8.92
CA HIS A 150 -59.37 -0.81 9.78
C HIS A 150 -60.87 -1.11 9.74
N ARG A 151 -61.38 -1.64 10.85
CA ARG A 151 -62.80 -1.92 11.05
C ARG A 151 -63.54 -0.59 11.23
N GLY A 152 -64.19 -0.12 10.17
CA GLY A 152 -65.38 0.73 10.21
C GLY A 152 -65.22 2.25 10.31
N ARG A 153 -65.22 2.93 9.16
CA ARG A 153 -66.22 3.99 8.85
C ARG A 153 -66.16 4.33 7.36
N ARG A 154 -67.30 4.18 6.69
CA ARG A 154 -67.45 4.36 5.24
C ARG A 154 -67.46 5.86 4.93
N VAL A 155 -66.40 6.38 4.31
CA VAL A 155 -66.43 7.69 3.63
C VAL A 155 -66.26 7.42 2.15
N VAL A 156 -67.36 7.57 1.42
CA VAL A 156 -67.39 7.50 -0.04
C VAL A 156 -66.78 8.80 -0.57
N ARG A 157 -65.60 8.70 -1.21
CA ARG A 157 -65.02 9.80 -1.96
C ARG A 157 -65.05 9.43 -3.44
N THR A 158 -66.04 9.93 -4.15
CA THR A 158 -66.16 9.80 -5.61
C THR A 158 -65.08 10.67 -6.27
N VAL A 159 -64.01 10.03 -6.75
CA VAL A 159 -63.03 10.70 -7.61
C VAL A 159 -63.49 10.50 -9.04
N ARG A 160 -63.96 11.60 -9.68
CA ARG A 160 -64.24 11.64 -11.11
C ARG A 160 -62.94 11.42 -11.88
N SER A 161 -62.91 10.34 -12.66
CA SER A 161 -61.92 10.13 -13.72
C SER A 161 -62.10 11.24 -14.77
N ARG A 162 -61.06 12.03 -15.01
CA ARG A 162 -60.95 12.88 -16.20
C ARG A 162 -59.88 12.25 -17.09
N ALA A 163 -60.32 11.63 -18.18
CA ALA A 163 -59.41 11.13 -19.19
C ALA A 163 -58.69 12.31 -19.88
N PRO A 164 -57.43 12.12 -20.31
CA PRO A 164 -56.73 13.12 -21.10
C PRO A 164 -57.36 13.23 -22.50
N PRO A 165 -57.37 14.43 -23.11
CA PRO A 165 -57.90 14.60 -24.47
C PRO A 165 -56.99 13.89 -25.49
N SER A 166 -57.58 12.98 -26.26
CA SER A 166 -56.96 12.44 -27.47
C SER A 166 -57.03 13.51 -28.56
N ALA A 167 -55.90 14.10 -28.93
CA ALA A 167 -55.78 14.90 -30.14
C ALA A 167 -55.71 13.94 -31.35
N ALA A 168 -56.63 14.14 -32.28
CA ALA A 168 -56.59 13.65 -33.66
C ALA A 168 -55.98 14.75 -34.55
#